data_AF-A0A7C5ZCQ1-F1
#
_entry.id   AF-A0A7C5ZCQ1-F1
#
_cell.length_a   1.000
_cell.length_b   1.000
_cell.length_c   1.000
_cell.angle_alpha   90.00
_cell.angle_beta   90.00
_cell.angle_gamma   90.00
#
_symmetry.space_group_name_H-M   'P 1'
#
loop_
_entity.id
_entity.type
_entity.pdbx_description
1 polymer ?
#
loop_
_entity_poly.entity_id
_entity_poly.type
_entity_poly.pdbx_seq_one_letter_code
_entity_poly.pdbx_strand_id
1 'polypeptide(L)'
;MIRGPWVRPKAANEKYDQDGGKKIIGKLKPLKWYSGLHRSKGRREAGVFLVEGERAIKQVMAFHRDRVLEIVTSNEDSKVMGAPVRYVTPAQFRSISSMKTPQGVMAVVRLPDDTDQKNLPSDPGTPLLLMEDIQDPGNVGTLIRTAAAFGFQGILMTDKCADPFGPRAVQAGAGTVLNGWIRRHADIWEGIGRLKKQGYVLGALDPGGEEGPDALREEGHRILALGNEAGGLSGRLKSTADLRIHIPINRRAAESLNVAVSGAIAMYLMTKAEKDG
;
A
#
# COMPACT_ATOMS: atom_id res chain seq x y z
N MET A 1 23.11 26.07 -1.77
CA MET A 1 23.50 25.84 -3.18
C MET A 1 22.34 26.33 -4.04
N ILE A 2 22.49 27.49 -4.69
CA ILE A 2 21.43 28.17 -5.43
C ILE A 2 21.21 27.40 -6.74
N ARG A 3 20.05 26.77 -6.91
CA ARG A 3 19.68 26.03 -8.12
C ARG A 3 19.48 27.01 -9.28
N GLY A 4 20.09 26.73 -10.42
CA GLY A 4 19.97 27.54 -11.64
C GLY A 4 18.53 27.65 -12.15
N PRO A 5 18.25 28.59 -13.07
CA PRO A 5 16.89 28.89 -13.53
C PRO A 5 16.26 27.67 -14.21
N TRP A 6 15.06 27.33 -13.73
CA TRP A 6 14.21 26.27 -14.25
C TRP A 6 13.92 26.51 -15.74
N VAL A 7 14.39 25.62 -16.62
CA VAL A 7 14.21 25.75 -18.07
C VAL A 7 12.81 25.26 -18.43
N ARG A 8 11.95 26.18 -18.90
CA ARG A 8 10.60 25.83 -19.40
C ARG A 8 10.69 24.72 -20.48
N PRO A 9 9.83 23.68 -20.41
CA PRO A 9 9.82 22.62 -21.41
C PRO A 9 9.56 23.19 -22.81
N LYS A 10 10.24 22.70 -23.84
CA LYS A 10 10.05 23.17 -25.22
C LYS A 10 8.95 22.43 -25.99
N ALA A 11 8.56 21.22 -25.58
CA ALA A 11 7.49 20.46 -26.22
C ALA A 11 6.92 19.32 -25.35
N ALA A 12 5.67 18.91 -25.62
CA ALA A 12 5.11 17.66 -25.10
C ALA A 12 5.83 16.44 -25.69
N ASN A 13 5.96 15.35 -24.93
CA ASN A 13 6.77 14.16 -25.25
C ASN A 13 8.29 14.38 -25.20
N GLU A 14 8.78 15.14 -24.22
CA GLU A 14 10.20 15.21 -23.89
C GLU A 14 10.43 14.70 -22.46
N LYS A 15 11.63 14.15 -22.20
CA LYS A 15 12.07 13.71 -20.87
C LYS A 15 13.26 14.54 -20.41
N TYR A 16 13.17 15.02 -19.18
CA TYR A 16 14.15 15.89 -18.53
C TYR A 16 14.82 15.17 -17.36
N ASP A 17 16.05 15.55 -17.03
CA ASP A 17 16.69 15.07 -15.81
C ASP A 17 16.03 15.64 -14.54
N GLN A 18 16.47 15.15 -13.39
CA GLN A 18 15.94 15.52 -12.08
C GLN A 18 16.10 17.01 -11.71
N ASP A 19 16.99 17.73 -12.40
CA ASP A 19 17.35 19.14 -12.15
C ASP A 19 16.83 20.08 -13.26
N GLY A 20 16.04 19.57 -14.22
CA GLY A 20 15.53 20.34 -15.34
C GLY A 20 16.57 20.62 -16.43
N GLY A 21 17.74 19.99 -16.34
CA GLY A 21 18.75 19.98 -17.38
C GLY A 21 18.23 19.23 -18.61
N LYS A 22 18.43 19.83 -19.79
CA LYS A 22 18.11 19.20 -21.07
C LYS A 22 19.09 18.08 -21.35
N LYS A 23 18.83 16.91 -20.79
CA LYS A 23 19.35 15.65 -21.29
C LYS A 23 18.17 14.75 -21.59
N ILE A 24 18.01 14.38 -22.86
CA ILE A 24 17.03 13.36 -23.27
C ILE A 24 17.52 12.04 -22.65
N ILE A 25 16.93 11.64 -21.52
CA ILE A 25 17.29 10.38 -20.86
C ILE A 25 16.58 9.23 -21.60
N GLY A 26 17.26 8.65 -22.58
CA GLY A 26 16.86 7.39 -23.23
C GLY A 26 15.59 7.45 -24.09
N LYS A 27 15.17 6.30 -24.59
CA LYS A 27 13.97 6.16 -25.45
C LYS A 27 12.70 6.26 -24.59
N LEU A 28 11.79 7.14 -25.00
CA LEU A 28 10.49 7.30 -24.34
C LEU A 28 9.66 6.01 -24.43
N LYS A 29 8.98 5.68 -23.33
CA LYS A 29 8.00 4.58 -23.32
C LYS A 29 6.76 4.97 -24.14
N PRO A 30 6.14 4.08 -24.92
CA PRO A 30 4.85 4.37 -25.56
C PRO A 30 3.76 4.64 -24.52
N LEU A 31 2.77 5.49 -24.82
CA LEU A 31 1.67 5.77 -23.87
C LEU A 31 0.92 4.50 -23.44
N LYS A 32 0.74 3.55 -24.38
CA LYS A 32 0.13 2.22 -24.11
C LYS A 32 0.89 1.40 -23.07
N TRP A 33 2.17 1.69 -22.84
CA TRP A 33 2.94 1.01 -21.80
C TRP A 33 2.42 1.38 -20.41
N TYR A 34 2.15 2.66 -20.14
CA TYR A 34 1.61 3.13 -18.85
C TYR A 34 0.22 2.55 -18.58
N SER A 35 -0.69 2.58 -19.57
CA SER A 35 -2.02 2.00 -19.40
C SER A 35 -1.98 0.47 -19.22
N GLY A 36 -0.95 -0.20 -19.76
CA GLY A 36 -0.66 -1.60 -19.49
C GLY A 36 -0.40 -1.91 -18.01
N LEU A 37 0.15 -0.95 -17.25
CA LEU A 37 0.46 -1.08 -15.83
C LEU A 37 -0.79 -1.09 -14.92
N HIS A 38 -1.98 -0.83 -15.46
CA HIS A 38 -3.23 -1.06 -14.71
C HIS A 38 -3.48 -2.55 -14.44
N ARG A 39 -2.92 -3.43 -15.25
CA ARG A 39 -3.04 -4.90 -15.10
C ARG A 39 -1.86 -5.45 -14.31
N SER A 40 -2.11 -6.44 -13.45
CA SER A 40 -1.07 -7.07 -12.62
C SER A 40 0.07 -7.66 -13.47
N LYS A 41 -0.26 -8.36 -14.57
CA LYS A 41 0.73 -8.88 -15.52
C LYS A 41 1.67 -7.79 -16.04
N GLY A 42 1.14 -6.64 -16.46
CA GLY A 42 1.95 -5.53 -16.97
C GLY A 42 2.89 -4.95 -15.91
N ARG A 43 2.45 -4.85 -14.65
CA ARG A 43 3.30 -4.41 -13.53
C ARG A 43 4.43 -5.39 -13.24
N ARG A 44 4.12 -6.68 -13.18
CA ARG A 44 5.08 -7.75 -12.90
C ARG A 44 6.17 -7.84 -13.98
N GLU A 45 5.77 -7.84 -15.24
CA GLU A 45 6.71 -7.86 -16.38
C GLU A 45 7.60 -6.61 -16.42
N ALA A 46 7.07 -5.46 -16.02
CA ALA A 46 7.80 -4.20 -16.03
C ALA A 46 8.58 -3.90 -14.73
N GLY A 47 8.32 -4.64 -13.64
CA GLY A 47 8.89 -4.38 -12.31
C GLY A 47 8.47 -3.04 -11.69
N VAL A 48 7.32 -2.48 -12.08
CA VAL A 48 6.87 -1.13 -11.66
C VAL A 48 5.35 -1.05 -11.48
N PHE A 49 4.91 -0.05 -10.72
CA PHE A 49 3.51 0.34 -10.58
C PHE A 49 3.36 1.87 -10.69
N LEU A 50 2.12 2.34 -10.84
CA LEU A 50 1.81 3.76 -10.98
C LEU A 50 1.24 4.32 -9.68
N VAL A 51 1.72 5.50 -9.28
CA VAL A 51 1.17 6.31 -8.19
C VAL A 51 0.70 7.63 -8.78
N GLU A 52 -0.61 7.87 -8.78
CA GLU A 52 -1.19 9.12 -9.31
C GLU A 52 -1.57 10.08 -8.18
N GLY A 53 -1.26 11.36 -8.38
CA GLY A 53 -1.63 12.46 -7.50
C GLY A 53 -0.50 13.01 -6.63
N GLU A 54 -0.44 14.35 -6.52
CA GLU A 54 0.69 15.03 -5.88
C GLU A 54 0.97 14.58 -4.45
N ARG A 55 -0.09 14.40 -3.64
CA ARG A 55 0.06 14.03 -2.23
C ARG A 55 0.68 12.64 -2.08
N ALA A 56 0.18 11.66 -2.84
CA ALA A 56 0.69 10.30 -2.79
C ALA A 56 2.13 10.23 -3.31
N ILE A 57 2.44 10.98 -4.38
CA ILE A 57 3.80 11.02 -4.92
C ILE A 57 4.76 11.70 -3.94
N LYS A 58 4.37 12.81 -3.30
CA LYS A 58 5.18 13.46 -2.25
C LYS A 58 5.49 12.52 -1.10
N GLN A 59 4.51 11.71 -0.67
CA GLN A 59 4.71 10.68 0.35
C GLN A 59 5.79 9.67 -0.08
N VAL A 60 5.66 9.08 -1.28
CA VAL A 60 6.65 8.12 -1.79
C VAL A 60 8.02 8.78 -1.97
N MET A 61 8.08 10.03 -2.45
CA MET A 61 9.33 10.77 -2.63
C MET A 61 10.02 11.16 -1.32
N ALA A 62 9.28 11.23 -0.21
CA ALA A 62 9.84 11.54 1.11
C ALA A 62 10.56 10.33 1.72
N PHE A 63 10.00 9.12 1.55
CA PHE A 63 10.50 7.91 2.22
C PHE A 63 11.17 6.89 1.29
N HIS A 64 10.90 6.94 -0.02
CA HIS A 64 11.29 5.92 -1.00
C HIS A 64 11.69 6.53 -2.36
N ARG A 65 12.45 7.65 -2.32
CA ARG A 65 12.86 8.39 -3.53
C ARG A 65 13.60 7.52 -4.55
N ASP A 66 14.45 6.62 -4.08
CA ASP A 66 15.24 5.68 -4.89
C ASP A 66 14.37 4.74 -5.75
N ARG A 67 13.11 4.54 -5.35
CA ARG A 67 12.14 3.72 -6.09
C ARG A 67 11.41 4.50 -7.17
N VAL A 68 11.44 5.83 -7.17
CA VAL A 68 10.74 6.65 -8.18
C VAL A 68 11.62 6.81 -9.42
N LEU A 69 11.19 6.21 -10.52
CA LEU A 69 11.98 6.12 -11.75
C LEU A 69 11.65 7.24 -12.75
N GLU A 70 10.43 7.75 -12.72
CA GLU A 70 9.94 8.77 -13.64
C GLU A 70 8.69 9.44 -13.06
N ILE A 71 8.57 10.75 -13.27
CA ILE A 71 7.32 11.51 -13.11
C ILE A 71 6.76 11.80 -14.50
N VAL A 72 5.49 11.52 -14.73
CA VAL A 72 4.75 11.92 -15.93
C VAL A 72 3.73 12.97 -15.53
N THR A 73 3.72 14.12 -16.21
CA THR A 73 2.80 15.20 -15.86
C THR A 73 2.28 15.93 -17.09
N SER A 74 1.03 16.40 -16.99
CA SER A 74 0.46 17.39 -17.90
C SER A 74 0.43 18.80 -17.30
N ASN A 75 1.00 18.99 -16.11
CA ASN A 75 1.09 20.27 -15.44
C ASN A 75 2.56 20.71 -15.36
N GLU A 76 2.88 21.81 -16.03
CA GLU A 76 4.23 22.39 -16.00
C GLU A 76 4.60 22.90 -14.60
N ASP A 77 3.62 23.38 -13.83
CA ASP A 77 3.83 23.91 -12.47
C ASP A 77 3.87 22.82 -11.39
N SER A 78 3.92 21.54 -11.77
CA SER A 78 3.99 20.45 -10.79
C SER A 78 5.24 20.59 -9.92
N LYS A 79 5.03 20.74 -8.62
CA LYS A 79 6.11 20.93 -7.63
C LYS A 79 6.83 19.63 -7.26
N VAL A 80 6.49 18.52 -7.90
CA VAL A 80 7.09 17.21 -7.61
C VAL A 80 8.40 17.09 -8.39
N MET A 81 9.51 17.28 -7.68
CA MET A 81 10.87 17.23 -8.24
C MET A 81 11.68 16.07 -7.64
N GLY A 82 12.78 15.69 -8.28
CA GLY A 82 13.74 14.71 -7.75
C GLY A 82 13.73 13.34 -8.46
N ALA A 83 13.07 13.25 -9.60
CA ALA A 83 13.16 12.13 -10.55
C ALA A 83 13.01 12.66 -11.98
N PRO A 84 13.43 11.92 -13.01
CA PRO A 84 13.26 12.32 -14.40
C PRO A 84 11.79 12.63 -14.75
N VAL A 85 11.54 13.75 -15.43
CA VAL A 85 10.17 14.23 -15.71
C VAL A 85 9.84 14.10 -17.19
N ARG A 86 8.68 13.53 -17.51
CA ARG A 86 8.09 13.50 -18.85
C ARG A 86 6.84 14.37 -18.91
N TYR A 87 6.84 15.34 -19.82
CA TYR A 87 5.66 16.15 -20.10
C TYR A 87 4.77 15.49 -21.15
N VAL A 88 3.47 15.47 -20.89
CA VAL A 88 2.44 14.95 -21.80
C VAL A 88 1.28 15.95 -21.89
N THR A 89 0.51 15.91 -22.98
CA THR A 89 -0.70 16.75 -23.06
C THR A 89 -1.77 16.24 -22.09
N PRO A 90 -2.75 17.09 -21.69
CA PRO A 90 -3.87 16.63 -20.88
C PRO A 90 -4.65 15.47 -21.49
N ALA A 91 -4.77 15.42 -22.83
CA ALA A 91 -5.41 14.33 -23.54
C ALA A 91 -4.61 13.02 -23.45
N GLN A 92 -3.28 13.10 -23.59
CA GLN A 92 -2.39 11.95 -23.42
C GLN A 92 -2.41 11.45 -21.98
N PHE A 93 -2.40 12.34 -20.98
CA PHE A 93 -2.49 11.99 -19.56
C PHE A 93 -3.79 11.25 -19.26
N ARG A 94 -4.93 11.76 -19.74
CA ARG A 94 -6.23 11.07 -19.62
C ARG A 94 -6.22 9.66 -20.22
N SER A 95 -5.48 9.44 -21.31
CA SER A 95 -5.39 8.12 -21.95
C SER A 95 -4.62 7.07 -21.14
N ILE A 96 -3.79 7.51 -20.19
CA ILE A 96 -2.95 6.63 -19.36
C ILE A 96 -3.37 6.56 -17.90
N SER A 97 -4.21 7.48 -17.42
CA SER A 97 -4.75 7.45 -16.05
C SER A 97 -5.85 6.38 -15.91
N SER A 98 -5.94 5.77 -14.73
CA SER A 98 -7.07 4.90 -14.35
C SER A 98 -8.21 5.65 -13.66
N MET A 99 -8.02 6.94 -13.35
CA MET A 99 -8.99 7.73 -12.59
C MET A 99 -10.05 8.35 -13.51
N LYS A 100 -11.28 8.46 -13.00
CA LYS A 100 -12.36 9.20 -13.69
C LYS A 100 -12.00 10.68 -13.88
N THR A 101 -11.34 11.26 -12.87
CA THR A 101 -10.85 12.65 -12.89
C THR A 101 -9.34 12.64 -12.66
N PRO A 102 -8.53 12.59 -13.74
CA PRO A 102 -7.09 12.51 -13.61
C PRO A 102 -6.48 13.75 -12.95
N GLN A 103 -5.50 13.55 -12.08
CA GLN A 103 -4.87 14.65 -11.31
C GLN A 103 -3.76 15.37 -12.08
N GLY A 104 -3.41 14.90 -13.28
CA GLY A 104 -2.40 15.54 -14.14
C GLY A 104 -0.94 15.27 -13.74
N VAL A 105 -0.69 14.43 -12.73
CA VAL A 105 0.66 13.96 -12.37
C VAL A 105 0.63 12.53 -11.86
N MET A 106 1.56 11.69 -12.33
CA MET A 106 1.76 10.32 -11.86
C MET A 106 3.25 9.98 -11.78
N ALA A 107 3.61 9.09 -10.89
CA ALA A 107 4.95 8.54 -10.75
C ALA A 107 4.97 7.08 -11.21
N VAL A 108 6.05 6.70 -11.90
CA VAL A 108 6.43 5.31 -12.14
C VAL A 108 7.35 4.89 -11.01
N VAL A 109 6.90 3.91 -10.22
CA VAL A 109 7.58 3.48 -8.99
C VAL A 109 7.96 2.02 -9.10
N ARG A 110 9.18 1.68 -8.68
CA ARG A 110 9.70 0.31 -8.66
C ARG A 110 8.87 -0.58 -7.72
N LEU A 111 8.43 -1.71 -8.22
CA LEU A 111 7.74 -2.74 -7.45
C LEU A 111 8.72 -3.42 -6.48
N PRO A 112 8.31 -3.79 -5.25
CA PRO A 112 9.12 -4.67 -4.41
C PRO A 112 9.18 -6.09 -4.99
N ASP A 113 10.40 -6.60 -5.21
CA ASP A 113 10.67 -7.88 -5.88
C ASP A 113 10.27 -9.11 -5.05
N ASP A 114 10.00 -8.91 -3.76
CA ASP A 114 9.75 -9.93 -2.75
C ASP A 114 8.27 -10.00 -2.31
N THR A 115 7.39 -9.21 -2.93
CA THR A 115 5.96 -9.16 -2.60
C THR A 115 5.31 -10.53 -2.62
N ASP A 116 5.57 -11.33 -3.65
CA ASP A 116 4.93 -12.64 -3.85
C ASP A 116 5.75 -13.80 -3.27
N GLN A 117 6.76 -13.51 -2.45
CA GLN A 117 7.56 -14.55 -1.82
C GLN A 117 6.87 -15.11 -0.57
N LYS A 118 7.13 -16.37 -0.25
CA LYS A 118 6.68 -16.99 1.01
C LYS A 118 7.58 -16.68 2.20
N ASN A 119 8.83 -16.36 1.96
CA ASN A 119 9.82 -16.16 3.01
C ASN A 119 9.64 -14.76 3.64
N LEU A 120 9.58 -14.73 4.96
CA LEU A 120 9.53 -13.49 5.72
C LEU A 120 10.94 -12.86 5.80
N PRO A 121 11.04 -11.54 6.02
CA PRO A 121 12.30 -10.92 6.40
C PRO A 121 12.93 -11.60 7.63
N SER A 122 14.25 -11.55 7.75
CA SER A 122 14.96 -12.12 8.90
C SER A 122 14.56 -11.45 10.22
N ASP A 123 14.29 -10.14 10.15
CA ASP A 123 13.63 -9.37 11.21
C ASP A 123 12.29 -8.86 10.66
N PRO A 124 11.17 -9.52 11.01
CA PRO A 124 9.85 -9.10 10.55
C PRO A 124 9.35 -7.82 11.22
N GLY A 125 9.90 -7.41 12.37
CA GLY A 125 9.37 -6.29 13.15
C GLY A 125 7.98 -6.54 13.76
N THR A 126 7.39 -5.54 14.43
CA THR A 126 6.06 -5.63 15.08
C THR A 126 5.45 -4.22 15.25
N PRO A 127 4.13 -4.03 15.19
CA PRO A 127 3.08 -5.03 14.91
C PRO A 127 2.98 -5.38 13.41
N LEU A 128 2.36 -6.54 13.13
CA LEU A 128 2.09 -7.04 11.79
C LEU A 128 0.58 -7.13 11.51
N LEU A 129 0.21 -6.95 10.24
CA LEU A 129 -1.18 -7.09 9.78
C LEU A 129 -1.29 -8.34 8.90
N LEU A 130 -2.23 -9.23 9.21
CA LEU A 130 -2.63 -10.34 8.36
C LEU A 130 -3.99 -10.03 7.71
N MET A 131 -4.05 -10.05 6.39
CA MET A 131 -5.29 -9.99 5.62
C MET A 131 -5.56 -11.35 4.98
N GLU A 132 -6.63 -12.02 5.41
CA GLU A 132 -7.11 -13.27 4.82
C GLU A 132 -8.24 -12.97 3.83
N ASP A 133 -7.95 -13.21 2.55
CA ASP A 133 -8.91 -13.21 1.45
C ASP A 133 -9.72 -11.90 1.33
N ILE A 134 -9.12 -10.74 1.63
CA ILE A 134 -9.74 -9.41 1.45
C ILE A 134 -9.75 -9.03 -0.02
N GLN A 135 -10.92 -9.02 -0.66
CA GLN A 135 -11.05 -8.94 -2.11
C GLN A 135 -11.29 -7.52 -2.65
N ASP A 136 -11.79 -6.59 -1.85
CA ASP A 136 -11.94 -5.21 -2.31
C ASP A 136 -10.59 -4.47 -2.25
N PRO A 137 -10.06 -3.97 -3.39
CA PRO A 137 -8.80 -3.26 -3.41
C PRO A 137 -8.83 -1.93 -2.64
N GLY A 138 -10.02 -1.31 -2.49
CA GLY A 138 -10.17 -0.11 -1.67
C GLY A 138 -9.97 -0.42 -0.18
N ASN A 139 -10.52 -1.54 0.30
CA ASN A 139 -10.27 -2.04 1.66
C ASN A 139 -8.79 -2.37 1.86
N VAL A 140 -8.15 -3.10 0.95
CA VAL A 140 -6.70 -3.42 1.02
C VAL A 140 -5.87 -2.14 1.13
N GLY A 141 -6.08 -1.17 0.23
CA GLY A 141 -5.33 0.08 0.28
C GLY A 141 -5.57 0.89 1.55
N THR A 142 -6.81 0.93 2.03
CA THR A 142 -7.17 1.63 3.28
C THR A 142 -6.51 0.98 4.48
N LEU A 143 -6.54 -0.35 4.57
CA LEU A 143 -5.89 -1.10 5.64
C LEU A 143 -4.37 -0.91 5.65
N ILE A 144 -3.72 -0.94 4.49
CA ILE A 144 -2.27 -0.67 4.38
C ILE A 144 -1.94 0.73 4.87
N ARG A 145 -2.74 1.73 4.47
CA ARG A 145 -2.56 3.12 4.93
C ARG A 145 -2.74 3.27 6.43
N THR A 146 -3.76 2.62 6.98
CA THR A 146 -4.04 2.67 8.41
C THR A 146 -2.94 1.95 9.21
N ALA A 147 -2.49 0.79 8.72
CA ALA A 147 -1.37 0.05 9.28
C ALA A 147 -0.11 0.93 9.34
N ALA A 148 0.23 1.60 8.22
CA ALA A 148 1.35 2.55 8.17
C ALA A 148 1.19 3.71 9.15
N ALA A 149 -0.02 4.26 9.32
CA ALA A 149 -0.29 5.35 10.25
C ALA A 149 -0.15 4.93 11.73
N PHE A 150 -0.41 3.66 12.05
CA PHE A 150 -0.25 3.09 13.39
C PHE A 150 1.06 2.30 13.58
N GLY A 151 2.05 2.50 12.70
CA GLY A 151 3.40 1.95 12.88
C GLY A 151 3.54 0.45 12.64
N PHE A 152 2.58 -0.19 11.95
CA PHE A 152 2.73 -1.58 11.55
C PHE A 152 3.90 -1.73 10.58
N GLN A 153 4.78 -2.69 10.86
CA GLN A 153 6.05 -2.84 10.15
C GLN A 153 5.95 -3.80 8.94
N GLY A 154 4.93 -4.65 8.92
CA GLY A 154 4.77 -5.65 7.89
C GLY A 154 3.34 -6.10 7.67
N ILE A 155 3.09 -6.59 6.46
CA ILE A 155 1.76 -6.99 5.99
C ILE A 155 1.85 -8.37 5.34
N LEU A 156 1.08 -9.30 5.88
CA LEU A 156 0.88 -10.64 5.39
C LEU A 156 -0.47 -10.69 4.68
N MET A 157 -0.51 -11.30 3.51
CA MET A 157 -1.72 -11.44 2.69
C MET A 157 -1.80 -12.87 2.18
N THR A 158 -2.99 -13.46 2.18
CA THR A 158 -3.23 -14.66 1.37
C THR A 158 -3.19 -14.29 -0.12
N ASP A 159 -2.92 -15.26 -0.97
CA ASP A 159 -2.86 -15.09 -2.43
C ASP A 159 -4.18 -14.59 -3.04
N LYS A 160 -5.33 -14.88 -2.41
CA LYS A 160 -6.65 -14.43 -2.87
C LYS A 160 -7.00 -12.98 -2.52
N CYS A 161 -6.19 -12.29 -1.71
CA CYS A 161 -6.39 -10.86 -1.48
C CYS A 161 -6.30 -10.04 -2.77
N ALA A 162 -6.89 -8.85 -2.81
CA ALA A 162 -6.70 -7.92 -3.92
C ALA A 162 -5.21 -7.52 -4.07
N ASP A 163 -4.79 -7.16 -5.28
CA ASP A 163 -3.42 -6.71 -5.54
C ASP A 163 -3.15 -5.35 -4.88
N PRO A 164 -2.21 -5.25 -3.91
CA PRO A 164 -1.93 -4.01 -3.19
C PRO A 164 -1.34 -2.92 -4.08
N PHE A 165 -0.73 -3.30 -5.21
CA PHE A 165 -0.16 -2.39 -6.19
C PHE A 165 -1.09 -2.11 -7.38
N GLY A 166 -2.34 -2.61 -7.32
CA GLY A 166 -3.39 -2.25 -8.27
C GLY A 166 -3.83 -0.79 -8.13
N PRO A 167 -4.31 -0.14 -9.21
CA PRO A 167 -4.57 1.30 -9.18
C PRO A 167 -5.52 1.76 -8.06
N ARG A 168 -6.60 0.99 -7.81
CA ARG A 168 -7.57 1.31 -6.75
C ARG A 168 -6.99 1.13 -5.34
N ALA A 169 -6.14 0.13 -5.11
CA ALA A 169 -5.47 -0.07 -3.83
C ALA A 169 -4.40 1.00 -3.57
N VAL A 170 -3.58 1.32 -4.57
CA VAL A 170 -2.58 2.39 -4.47
C VAL A 170 -3.23 3.75 -4.22
N GLN A 171 -4.36 4.03 -4.87
CA GLN A 171 -5.13 5.25 -4.66
C GLN A 171 -5.65 5.34 -3.22
N ALA A 172 -6.26 4.27 -2.69
CA ALA A 172 -6.74 4.23 -1.30
C ALA A 172 -5.57 4.31 -0.29
N GLY A 173 -4.43 3.69 -0.63
CA GLY A 173 -3.19 3.71 0.14
C GLY A 173 -2.51 5.08 0.23
N ALA A 174 -2.82 6.01 -0.67
CA ALA A 174 -2.30 7.38 -0.67
C ALA A 174 -0.76 7.49 -0.53
N GLY A 175 -0.02 6.57 -1.16
CA GLY A 175 1.45 6.59 -1.18
C GLY A 175 2.14 5.86 -0.01
N THR A 176 1.39 5.17 0.85
CA THR A 176 1.92 4.44 2.01
C THR A 176 2.19 2.96 1.76
N VAL A 177 1.92 2.46 0.55
CA VAL A 177 2.04 1.03 0.18
C VAL A 177 3.46 0.46 0.27
N LEU A 178 4.46 1.31 0.50
CA LEU A 178 5.87 0.95 0.64
C LEU A 178 6.41 1.11 2.07
N ASN A 179 5.60 1.60 3.02
CA ASN A 179 6.07 1.92 4.38
C ASN A 179 6.46 0.67 5.20
N GLY A 180 5.88 -0.49 4.90
CA GLY A 180 6.21 -1.77 5.51
C GLY A 180 6.42 -2.83 4.44
N TRP A 181 7.04 -3.96 4.81
CA TRP A 181 7.19 -5.07 3.89
C TRP A 181 5.84 -5.74 3.65
N ILE A 182 5.64 -6.27 2.44
CA ILE A 182 4.42 -7.00 2.07
C ILE A 182 4.81 -8.42 1.62
N ARG A 183 4.07 -9.42 2.09
CA ARG A 183 4.14 -10.81 1.61
C ARG A 183 2.75 -11.30 1.28
N ARG A 184 2.53 -11.64 0.02
CA ARG A 184 1.28 -12.18 -0.50
C ARG A 184 1.51 -13.55 -1.11
N HIS A 185 1.08 -14.60 -0.44
CA HIS A 185 1.35 -15.98 -0.87
C HIS A 185 0.30 -16.97 -0.37
N ALA A 186 0.10 -18.07 -1.10
CA ALA A 186 -0.85 -19.13 -0.71
C ALA A 186 -0.44 -19.81 0.62
N ASP A 187 0.87 -20.01 0.78
CA ASP A 187 1.47 -20.65 1.97
C ASP A 187 1.85 -19.68 3.11
N ILE A 188 1.19 -18.52 3.20
CA ILE A 188 1.51 -17.50 4.23
C ILE A 188 1.45 -18.06 5.67
N TRP A 189 0.64 -19.10 5.87
CA TRP A 189 0.46 -19.83 7.13
C TRP A 189 1.72 -20.53 7.64
N GLU A 190 2.60 -20.98 6.75
CA GLU A 190 3.90 -21.52 7.18
C GLU A 190 4.72 -20.43 7.87
N GLY A 191 4.73 -19.22 7.29
CA GLY A 191 5.35 -18.04 7.87
C GLY A 191 4.74 -17.66 9.21
N ILE A 192 3.41 -17.66 9.32
CA ILE A 192 2.69 -17.42 10.58
C ILE A 192 3.10 -18.43 11.64
N GLY A 193 3.20 -19.72 11.30
CA GLY A 193 3.67 -20.75 12.23
C GLY A 193 5.10 -20.51 12.73
N ARG A 194 5.99 -19.98 11.89
CA ARG A 194 7.36 -19.59 12.29
C ARG A 194 7.35 -18.36 13.21
N LEU A 195 6.55 -17.34 12.89
CA LEU A 195 6.36 -16.16 13.74
C LEU A 195 5.85 -16.56 15.13
N LYS A 196 4.86 -17.45 15.22
CA LYS A 196 4.36 -17.94 16.51
C LYS A 196 5.43 -18.62 17.35
N LYS A 197 6.31 -19.42 16.72
CA LYS A 197 7.48 -20.01 17.41
C LYS A 197 8.50 -18.97 17.89
N GLN A 198 8.50 -17.78 17.29
CA GLN A 198 9.29 -16.61 17.71
C GLN A 198 8.55 -15.71 18.72
N GLY A 199 7.43 -16.17 19.27
CA GLY A 199 6.67 -15.46 20.29
C GLY A 199 5.66 -14.43 19.76
N TYR A 200 5.36 -14.43 18.46
CA TYR A 200 4.27 -13.59 17.95
C TYR A 200 2.91 -14.11 18.42
N VAL A 201 2.10 -13.21 18.97
CA VAL A 201 0.70 -13.47 19.33
C VAL A 201 -0.22 -13.04 18.19
N LEU A 202 -1.06 -13.97 17.71
CA LEU A 202 -2.02 -13.73 16.63
C LEU A 202 -3.42 -13.47 17.20
N GLY A 203 -3.88 -12.22 17.14
CA GLY A 203 -5.28 -11.88 17.45
C GLY A 203 -6.09 -11.72 16.18
N ALA A 204 -7.17 -12.49 16.04
CA ALA A 204 -8.07 -12.44 14.89
C ALA A 204 -9.35 -11.69 15.22
N LEU A 205 -9.70 -10.72 14.37
CA LEU A 205 -10.91 -9.92 14.55
C LEU A 205 -12.16 -10.74 14.19
N ASP A 206 -12.93 -11.11 15.20
CA ASP A 206 -14.10 -11.97 15.12
C ASP A 206 -15.30 -11.29 15.82
N PRO A 207 -16.45 -11.13 15.14
CA PRO A 207 -17.69 -10.80 15.83
C PRO A 207 -18.02 -11.76 16.99
N GLY A 208 -17.62 -13.03 16.92
CA GLY A 208 -17.77 -14.01 18.00
C GLY A 208 -16.61 -14.06 19.00
N GLY A 209 -15.70 -13.08 18.98
CA GLY A 209 -14.60 -12.99 19.92
C GLY A 209 -15.02 -12.57 21.33
N GLU A 210 -14.11 -12.76 22.28
CA GLU A 210 -14.34 -12.51 23.71
C GLU A 210 -13.43 -11.39 24.24
N GLU A 211 -12.30 -11.16 23.59
CA GLU A 211 -11.29 -10.20 24.02
C GLU A 211 -11.43 -8.86 23.29
N GLY A 212 -11.13 -7.75 23.96
CA GLY A 212 -11.04 -6.44 23.31
C GLY A 212 -9.74 -6.28 22.51
N PRO A 213 -9.65 -5.33 21.55
CA PRO A 213 -8.39 -5.07 20.83
C PRO A 213 -7.24 -4.62 21.73
N ASP A 214 -7.55 -4.14 22.93
CA ASP A 214 -6.59 -3.80 23.96
C ASP A 214 -5.84 -5.02 24.54
N ALA A 215 -6.35 -6.24 24.37
CA ALA A 215 -5.61 -7.46 24.69
C ALA A 215 -4.30 -7.59 23.87
N LEU A 216 -4.20 -6.88 22.74
CA LEU A 216 -3.00 -6.79 21.94
C LEU A 216 -2.19 -5.50 22.24
N ARG A 217 -2.41 -4.79 23.35
CA ARG A 217 -1.63 -3.59 23.73
C ARG A 217 -0.31 -3.88 24.43
N GLU A 218 -0.16 -5.01 25.09
CA GLU A 218 1.05 -5.35 25.82
C GLU A 218 2.28 -5.43 24.91
N GLU A 219 3.43 -4.94 25.38
CA GLU A 219 4.68 -4.93 24.62
C GLU A 219 5.05 -6.34 24.14
N GLY A 220 5.47 -6.46 22.88
CA GLY A 220 5.77 -7.75 22.26
C GLY A 220 5.45 -7.86 20.77
N HIS A 221 5.76 -9.04 20.26
CA HIS A 221 5.54 -9.45 18.87
C HIS A 221 4.05 -9.76 18.63
N ARG A 222 3.40 -9.00 17.76
CA ARG A 222 1.93 -9.02 17.62
C ARG A 222 1.50 -9.06 16.16
N ILE A 223 0.45 -9.82 15.90
CA ILE A 223 -0.19 -9.91 14.59
C ILE A 223 -1.69 -9.67 14.76
N LEU A 224 -2.21 -8.64 14.10
CA LEU A 224 -3.66 -8.46 13.95
C LEU A 224 -4.11 -9.15 12.66
N ALA A 225 -5.09 -10.03 12.74
CA ALA A 225 -5.66 -10.71 11.58
C ALA A 225 -7.09 -10.27 11.28
N LEU A 226 -7.35 -10.05 9.99
CA LEU A 226 -8.64 -9.66 9.43
C LEU A 226 -9.07 -10.70 8.40
N GLY A 227 -10.32 -11.14 8.49
CA GLY A 227 -10.91 -12.13 7.58
C GLY A 227 -11.56 -11.54 6.33
N ASN A 228 -12.14 -12.43 5.53
CA ASN A 228 -12.89 -12.10 4.32
C ASN A 228 -14.14 -11.27 4.64
N GLU A 229 -14.49 -10.32 3.76
CA GLU A 229 -15.61 -9.40 3.99
C GLU A 229 -16.98 -10.09 4.05
N ALA A 230 -17.18 -11.19 3.33
CA ALA A 230 -18.45 -11.91 3.26
C ALA A 230 -18.50 -13.09 4.24
N GLY A 231 -17.42 -13.85 4.35
CA GLY A 231 -17.35 -15.08 5.15
C GLY A 231 -16.78 -14.91 6.56
N GLY A 232 -16.20 -13.75 6.89
CA GLY A 232 -15.46 -13.56 8.12
C GLY A 232 -14.17 -14.41 8.16
N LEU A 233 -13.79 -14.85 9.36
CA LEU A 233 -12.59 -15.67 9.57
C LEU A 233 -12.80 -17.10 9.08
N SER A 234 -11.84 -17.63 8.31
CA SER A 234 -11.84 -19.04 7.94
C SER A 234 -11.66 -19.96 9.16
N GLY A 235 -12.04 -21.24 9.03
CA GLY A 235 -11.79 -22.24 10.08
C GLY A 235 -10.29 -22.36 10.41
N ARG A 236 -9.42 -22.16 9.41
CA ARG A 236 -7.95 -22.18 9.59
C ARG A 236 -7.48 -20.97 10.40
N LEU A 237 -7.97 -19.77 10.09
CA LEU A 237 -7.62 -18.58 10.85
C LEU A 237 -8.11 -18.69 12.30
N LYS A 238 -9.35 -19.15 12.50
CA LYS A 238 -9.91 -19.37 13.85
C LYS A 238 -9.09 -20.36 14.68
N SER A 239 -8.64 -21.47 14.09
CA SER A 239 -7.83 -22.46 14.82
C SER A 239 -6.37 -22.04 15.02
N THR A 240 -5.87 -21.11 14.20
CA THR A 240 -4.50 -20.60 14.32
C THR A 240 -4.39 -19.41 15.28
N ALA A 241 -5.47 -18.64 15.46
CA ALA A 241 -5.50 -17.47 16.33
C ALA A 241 -5.28 -17.84 17.80
N ASP A 242 -4.46 -17.05 18.49
CA ASP A 242 -4.28 -17.14 19.95
C ASP A 242 -5.42 -16.42 20.66
N LEU A 243 -5.88 -15.30 20.09
CA LEU A 243 -6.96 -14.48 20.64
C LEU A 243 -8.03 -14.25 19.59
N ARG A 244 -9.30 -14.27 20.01
CA ARG A 244 -10.42 -13.78 19.20
C ARG A 244 -10.83 -12.41 19.69
N ILE A 245 -10.50 -11.40 18.90
CA ILE A 245 -10.69 -9.99 19.19
C ILE A 245 -12.07 -9.54 18.74
N HIS A 246 -12.83 -8.88 19.60
CA HIS A 246 -14.17 -8.39 19.35
C HIS A 246 -14.23 -6.86 19.48
N ILE A 247 -14.89 -6.22 18.51
CA ILE A 247 -15.27 -4.80 18.60
C ILE A 247 -16.78 -4.74 18.89
N PRO A 248 -17.19 -4.26 20.07
CA PRO A 248 -18.60 -4.09 20.38
C PRO A 248 -19.29 -3.12 19.43
N ILE A 249 -20.42 -3.54 18.86
CA ILE A 249 -21.28 -2.70 18.02
C ILE A 249 -22.75 -2.89 18.40
N ASN A 250 -23.59 -1.90 18.11
CA ASN A 250 -25.03 -2.06 18.23
C ASN A 250 -25.57 -2.96 17.10
N ARG A 251 -25.58 -4.28 17.35
CA ARG A 251 -26.04 -5.29 16.37
C ARG A 251 -27.49 -5.13 15.91
N ARG A 252 -28.32 -4.42 16.67
CA ARG A 252 -29.70 -4.13 16.25
C ARG A 252 -29.76 -3.10 15.11
N ALA A 253 -28.75 -2.24 15.02
CA ALA A 253 -28.67 -1.19 14.00
C ALA A 253 -27.79 -1.59 12.80
N ALA A 254 -26.76 -2.41 13.02
CA ALA A 254 -25.88 -2.91 11.96
C ALA A 254 -25.30 -4.29 12.34
N GLU A 255 -25.37 -5.25 11.41
CA GLU A 255 -24.88 -6.62 11.64
C GLU A 255 -23.35 -6.69 11.74
N SER A 256 -22.65 -5.89 10.94
CA SER A 256 -21.19 -5.82 10.91
C SER A 256 -20.71 -4.45 10.41
N LEU A 257 -19.42 -4.19 10.58
CA LEU A 257 -18.72 -3.03 10.04
C LEU A 257 -17.88 -3.46 8.83
N ASN A 258 -17.63 -2.52 7.91
CA ASN A 258 -16.66 -2.73 6.83
C ASN A 258 -15.28 -3.12 7.42
N VAL A 259 -14.61 -4.10 6.81
CA VAL A 259 -13.34 -4.66 7.32
C VAL A 259 -12.25 -3.61 7.53
N ALA A 260 -12.17 -2.59 6.66
CA ALA A 260 -11.20 -1.52 6.80
C ALA A 260 -11.51 -0.61 7.98
N VAL A 261 -12.79 -0.37 8.27
CA VAL A 261 -13.25 0.38 9.45
C VAL A 261 -12.94 -0.41 10.73
N SER A 262 -13.32 -1.69 10.77
CA SER A 262 -13.06 -2.56 11.93
C SER A 262 -11.55 -2.71 12.19
N GLY A 263 -10.76 -2.91 11.12
CA GLY A 263 -9.30 -2.95 11.20
C GLY A 263 -8.72 -1.64 11.72
N ALA A 264 -9.21 -0.48 11.27
CA ALA A 264 -8.76 0.82 11.76
C ALA A 264 -9.04 1.02 13.26
N ILE A 265 -10.24 0.66 13.72
CA ILE A 265 -10.60 0.73 15.14
C ILE A 265 -9.71 -0.20 15.96
N ALA A 266 -9.50 -1.44 15.51
CA ALA A 266 -8.62 -2.38 16.19
C ALA A 266 -7.18 -1.85 16.28
N MET A 267 -6.59 -1.41 15.16
CA MET A 267 -5.23 -0.86 15.13
C MET A 267 -5.07 0.34 16.08
N TYR A 268 -6.03 1.26 16.08
CA TYR A 268 -6.02 2.40 17.01
C TYR A 268 -6.04 1.94 18.48
N LEU A 269 -6.96 1.03 18.83
CA LEU A 269 -7.09 0.52 20.20
C LEU A 269 -5.90 -0.33 20.65
N MET A 270 -5.19 -0.97 19.70
CA MET A 270 -3.93 -1.69 19.94
C MET A 270 -2.76 -0.76 20.26
N THR A 271 -2.79 0.49 19.81
CA THR A 271 -1.74 1.45 20.16
C THR A 271 -1.90 1.90 21.62
N LYS A 272 -0.78 2.02 22.35
CA LYS A 272 -0.78 2.84 23.57
C LYS A 272 -1.15 4.25 23.10
N ALA A 273 -2.09 4.89 23.78
CA ALA A 273 -2.35 6.30 23.52
C ALA A 273 -1.08 7.06 23.95
N GLU A 274 -0.15 7.26 23.01
CA GLU A 274 0.90 8.26 23.19
C GLU A 274 0.17 9.60 23.22
N LYS A 275 0.05 10.17 24.42
CA LYS A 275 -0.28 11.58 24.60
C LYS A 275 0.99 12.38 24.32
N ASP A 276 1.45 12.44 23.09
CA ASP A 276 2.54 13.32 22.66
C ASP A 276 2.35 13.53 21.14
N GLY A 277 2.33 14.72 20.55
CA GLY A 277 2.44 16.11 20.96
C GLY A 277 2.19 16.97 19.72
#